data_AF-A0A7R9W366-F1
#
_entry.id   AF-A0A7R9W366-F1
#
_cell.length_a   1.000
_cell.length_b   1.000
_cell.length_c   1.000
_cell.angle_alpha   90.00
_cell.angle_beta   90.00
_cell.angle_gamma   90.00
#
_symmetry.space_group_name_H-M   'P 1'
#
loop_
_entity.id
_entity.type
_entity.pdbx_description
1 polymer ?
#
loop_
_entity_poly.entity_id
_entity_poly.type
_entity_poly.pdbx_seq_one_letter_code
_entity_poly.pdbx_strand_id
1 'polypeptide(L)'
;MAPRNLARIAGSVERGRNTLQELLAKVAPGVPEYYGRLLVLNSMILGLVQQRYHASSVFVTFETEGAQRRVLEKLSVGTLAVKRNRTTGIEHRHLFRGETVLDVREAEEPGTVRWQDLSVSTWKKIRQILVTTTVALGLLFLSALAVKESRDYRIDVGDVHLGVSFLVAILNQIFPMVALPLTGLEYHVSESHTQASLFFKIALFRWVNTAIVL
;
A
#
# COMPACT_ATOMS: atom_id res chain seq x y z
N MET A 1 -30.84 1.73 9.65
CA MET A 1 -31.35 0.75 10.64
C MET A 1 -30.87 1.20 12.02
N ALA A 2 -31.76 1.57 12.94
CA ALA A 2 -31.37 2.26 14.17
C ALA A 2 -30.69 1.31 15.20
N PRO A 3 -29.63 1.76 15.90
CA PRO A 3 -28.86 0.95 16.86
C PRO A 3 -29.70 0.44 18.04
N ARG A 4 -30.85 1.08 18.34
CA ARG A 4 -31.79 0.66 19.38
C ARG A 4 -32.43 -0.71 19.12
N ASN A 5 -32.60 -1.12 17.87
CA ASN A 5 -33.21 -2.41 17.53
C ASN A 5 -32.25 -3.58 17.79
N LEU A 6 -30.96 -3.41 17.51
CA LEU A 6 -29.94 -4.43 17.72
C LEU A 6 -29.67 -4.67 19.21
N ALA A 7 -29.62 -3.59 20.01
CA ALA A 7 -29.50 -3.69 21.47
C ALA A 7 -30.64 -4.49 22.09
N ARG A 8 -31.88 -4.24 21.63
CA ARG A 8 -33.08 -4.94 22.10
C ARG A 8 -33.07 -6.42 21.71
N ILE A 9 -32.66 -6.73 20.48
CA ILE A 9 -32.56 -8.11 19.98
C ILE A 9 -31.47 -8.87 20.76
N ALA A 10 -30.27 -8.29 20.89
CA ALA A 10 -29.17 -8.87 21.67
C ALA A 10 -29.60 -9.16 23.11
N GLY A 11 -30.19 -8.18 23.81
CA GLY A 11 -30.66 -8.34 25.18
C GLY A 11 -31.87 -9.28 25.34
N SER A 12 -32.64 -9.55 24.28
CA SER A 12 -33.70 -10.58 24.30
C SER A 12 -33.15 -11.99 24.12
N VAL A 13 -32.13 -12.16 23.28
CA VAL A 13 -31.45 -13.44 23.04
C VAL A 13 -30.60 -13.83 24.25
N GLU A 14 -29.94 -12.87 24.88
CA GLU A 14 -29.13 -13.10 26.09
C GLU A 14 -29.99 -13.51 27.30
N ARG A 15 -31.16 -12.89 27.47
CA ARG A 15 -32.11 -13.26 28.54
C ARG A 15 -32.75 -14.64 28.37
N GLY A 16 -32.73 -15.21 27.16
CA GLY A 16 -33.31 -16.51 26.84
C GLY A 16 -32.30 -17.68 26.85
N ARG A 17 -31.03 -17.45 27.22
CA ARG A 17 -29.99 -18.48 27.16
C ARG A 17 -29.98 -19.40 28.37
N ASN A 18 -29.90 -20.71 28.10
CA ASN A 18 -29.60 -21.73 29.10
C ASN A 18 -28.07 -21.90 29.27
N THR A 19 -27.62 -22.50 30.37
CA THR A 19 -26.19 -22.72 30.69
C THR A 19 -25.40 -23.46 29.59
N LEU A 20 -26.03 -24.40 28.89
CA LEU A 20 -25.45 -25.08 27.72
C LEU A 20 -25.21 -24.12 26.53
N GLN A 21 -26.11 -23.16 26.32
CA GLN A 21 -26.02 -22.19 25.23
C GLN A 21 -24.99 -21.09 25.51
N GLU A 22 -24.77 -20.75 26.79
CA GLU A 22 -23.65 -19.89 27.19
C GLU A 22 -22.28 -20.54 26.90
N LEU A 23 -22.19 -21.86 27.09
CA LEU A 23 -20.97 -22.61 26.82
C LEU A 23 -20.73 -22.75 25.30
N LEU A 24 -21.80 -22.95 24.53
CA LEU A 24 -21.76 -23.00 23.05
C LEU A 24 -21.41 -21.63 22.43
N ALA A 25 -21.81 -20.53 23.06
CA ALA A 25 -21.48 -19.17 22.63
C ALA A 25 -19.97 -18.86 22.68
N LYS A 26 -19.19 -19.60 23.48
CA LYS A 26 -17.71 -19.49 23.48
C LYS A 26 -17.07 -20.07 22.23
N VAL A 27 -17.72 -21.04 21.58
CA VAL A 27 -17.21 -21.72 20.38
C VAL A 27 -17.78 -21.09 19.10
N ALA A 28 -19.05 -20.70 19.12
CA ALA A 28 -19.72 -20.02 18.00
C ALA A 28 -20.39 -18.72 18.51
N PRO A 29 -19.76 -17.54 18.29
CA PRO A 29 -20.32 -16.28 18.75
C PRO A 29 -21.64 -15.98 18.03
N GLY A 30 -22.66 -15.60 18.80
CA GLY A 30 -23.98 -15.20 18.31
C GLY A 30 -24.16 -13.69 18.24
N VAL A 31 -25.41 -13.28 17.99
CA VAL A 31 -25.80 -11.87 17.88
C VAL A 31 -25.39 -11.02 19.12
N PRO A 32 -25.54 -11.50 20.37
CA PRO A 32 -25.09 -10.75 21.54
C PRO A 32 -23.58 -10.50 21.57
N GLU A 33 -22.77 -11.50 21.21
CA GLU A 33 -21.30 -11.40 21.17
C GLU A 33 -20.84 -10.39 20.12
N TYR A 34 -21.46 -10.41 18.93
CA TYR A 34 -21.17 -9.42 17.89
C TYR A 34 -21.59 -8.01 18.29
N TYR A 35 -22.74 -7.86 18.97
CA TYR A 35 -23.17 -6.57 19.49
C TYR A 35 -22.22 -6.04 20.57
N GLY A 36 -21.77 -6.90 21.48
CA GLY A 36 -20.74 -6.55 22.46
C GLY A 36 -19.44 -6.10 21.81
N ARG A 37 -18.94 -6.84 20.81
CA ARG A 37 -17.75 -6.43 20.03
C ARG A 37 -17.96 -5.10 19.31
N LEU A 38 -19.14 -4.85 18.74
CA LEU A 38 -19.48 -3.58 18.10
C LEU A 38 -19.43 -2.41 19.10
N LEU A 39 -19.96 -2.58 20.31
CA LEU A 39 -19.91 -1.57 21.36
C LEU A 39 -18.46 -1.25 21.77
N VAL A 40 -17.65 -2.29 21.97
CA VAL A 40 -16.23 -2.13 22.29
C VAL A 40 -15.50 -1.41 21.16
N LEU A 41 -15.70 -1.80 19.89
CA LEU A 41 -15.12 -1.11 18.73
C LEU A 41 -15.56 0.35 18.63
N ASN A 42 -16.85 0.64 18.85
CA ASN A 42 -17.37 2.01 18.86
C ASN A 42 -16.72 2.85 19.97
N SER A 43 -16.55 2.29 21.17
CA SER A 43 -15.83 2.99 22.25
C SER A 43 -14.37 3.26 21.90
N MET A 44 -13.68 2.31 21.24
CA MET A 44 -12.31 2.53 20.76
C MET A 44 -12.24 3.64 19.71
N ILE A 45 -13.19 3.65 18.76
CA ILE A 45 -13.29 4.70 17.73
C ILE A 45 -13.48 6.06 18.40
N LEU A 46 -14.41 6.17 19.36
CA LEU A 46 -14.64 7.42 20.10
C LEU A 46 -13.37 7.87 20.86
N GLY A 47 -12.64 6.92 21.44
CA GLY A 47 -11.35 7.20 22.08
C GLY A 47 -10.31 7.75 21.09
N LEU A 48 -10.20 7.16 19.90
CA LEU A 48 -9.29 7.63 18.85
C LEU A 48 -9.69 9.01 18.32
N VAL A 49 -10.99 9.29 18.16
CA VAL A 49 -11.49 10.60 17.71
C VAL A 49 -11.10 11.73 18.66
N GLN A 50 -11.00 11.46 19.95
CA GLN A 50 -10.61 12.46 20.96
C GLN A 50 -9.10 12.74 20.99
N GLN A 51 -8.27 11.90 20.36
CA GLN A 51 -6.82 12.09 20.35
C GLN A 51 -6.43 13.25 19.43
N ARG A 52 -5.40 14.00 19.84
CA ARG A 52 -4.77 15.02 18.99
C ARG A 52 -3.71 14.37 18.11
N TYR A 53 -3.89 14.45 16.80
CA TYR A 53 -2.93 13.97 15.82
C TYR A 53 -2.17 15.15 15.19
N HIS A 54 -0.88 14.94 14.93
CA HIS A 54 -0.10 15.90 14.15
C HIS A 54 -0.44 15.74 12.67
N ALA A 55 -0.72 16.86 12.00
CA ALA A 55 -0.94 16.86 10.55
C ALA A 55 0.40 16.67 9.82
N SER A 56 0.51 15.60 9.03
CA SER A 56 1.68 15.36 8.17
C SER A 56 1.55 15.99 6.79
N SER A 57 0.33 16.21 6.31
CA SER A 57 0.05 16.74 4.99
C SER A 57 -1.28 17.50 5.01
N VAL A 58 -1.36 18.58 4.24
CA VAL A 58 -2.54 19.44 4.15
C VAL A 58 -2.94 19.55 2.69
N PHE A 59 -4.22 19.35 2.39
CA PHE A 59 -4.79 19.54 1.06
C PHE A 59 -5.49 20.89 1.03
N VAL A 60 -5.16 21.71 0.04
CA VAL A 60 -5.72 23.06 -0.13
C VAL A 60 -6.49 23.10 -1.43
N THR A 61 -7.74 23.52 -1.36
CA THR A 61 -8.60 23.73 -2.52
C THR A 61 -8.62 25.20 -2.91
N PHE A 62 -8.67 25.48 -4.21
CA PHE A 62 -8.78 26.83 -4.76
C PHE A 62 -10.13 26.99 -5.46
N GLU A 63 -10.69 28.20 -5.43
CA GLU A 63 -11.93 28.50 -6.17
C GLU A 63 -11.73 28.45 -7.69
N THR A 64 -10.52 28.76 -8.17
CA THR A 64 -10.19 28.76 -9.60
C THR A 64 -8.92 27.97 -9.87
N GLU A 65 -8.91 27.23 -10.97
CA GLU A 65 -7.74 26.50 -11.47
C GLU A 65 -6.55 27.44 -11.74
N GLY A 66 -6.83 28.65 -12.24
CA GLY A 66 -5.81 29.66 -12.47
C GLY A 66 -5.10 30.10 -11.18
N ALA A 67 -5.82 30.17 -10.04
CA ALA A 67 -5.19 30.44 -8.75
C ALA A 67 -4.30 29.29 -8.29
N GLN A 68 -4.78 28.04 -8.42
CA GLN A 68 -4.00 26.84 -8.12
C GLN A 68 -2.70 26.82 -8.92
N ARG A 69 -2.76 26.99 -10.25
CA ARG A 69 -1.59 26.99 -11.12
C ARG A 69 -0.57 28.06 -10.75
N ARG A 70 -1.03 29.29 -10.44
CA ARG A 70 -0.14 30.38 -9.98
C ARG A 70 0.56 30.06 -8.66
N VAL A 71 -0.12 29.38 -7.73
CA VAL A 71 0.48 28.96 -6.46
C VAL A 71 1.49 27.85 -6.69
N LEU A 72 1.16 26.85 -7.50
CA LEU A 72 2.08 25.79 -7.87
C LEU A 72 3.32 26.34 -8.56
N GLU A 73 3.18 27.27 -9.51
CA GLU A 73 4.32 27.88 -10.20
C GLU A 73 5.25 28.64 -9.25
N LYS A 74 4.70 29.34 -8.25
CA LYS A 74 5.49 30.16 -7.32
C LYS A 74 6.07 29.41 -6.13
N LEU A 75 5.38 28.36 -5.66
CA LEU A 75 5.74 27.62 -4.44
C LEU A 75 6.30 26.23 -4.72
N SER A 76 6.17 25.71 -5.95
CA SER A 76 6.79 24.43 -6.33
C SER A 76 8.29 24.62 -6.40
N VAL A 77 8.99 23.92 -5.51
CA VAL A 77 10.43 23.93 -5.42
C VAL A 77 10.94 22.49 -5.39
N GLY A 78 12.18 22.28 -5.81
CA GLY A 78 12.75 20.94 -5.87
C GLY A 78 12.72 20.25 -4.50
N THR A 79 12.31 18.97 -4.47
CA THR A 79 12.18 18.17 -3.24
C THR A 79 13.45 18.12 -2.39
N LEU A 80 14.63 18.19 -3.03
CA LEU A 80 15.92 18.26 -2.34
C LEU A 80 16.12 19.59 -1.62
N ALA A 81 15.67 20.70 -2.21
CA ALA A 81 15.71 22.02 -1.59
C ALA A 81 14.78 22.07 -0.38
N VAL A 82 13.57 21.48 -0.47
CA VAL A 82 12.66 21.34 0.67
C VAL A 82 13.29 20.53 1.80
N LYS A 83 13.84 19.33 1.49
CA LYS A 83 14.44 18.44 2.50
C LYS A 83 15.61 19.07 3.25
N ARG A 84 16.38 19.94 2.58
CA ARG A 84 17.49 20.69 3.17
C ARG A 84 17.07 22.07 3.70
N ASN A 85 15.78 22.40 3.68
CA ASN A 85 15.22 23.71 3.99
C ASN A 85 16.00 24.86 3.36
N ARG A 86 16.33 24.74 2.08
CA ARG A 86 17.18 25.71 1.39
C ARG A 86 16.33 26.92 0.98
N THR A 87 16.49 28.02 1.70
CA THR A 87 15.76 29.28 1.48
C THR A 87 16.40 30.16 0.40
N THR A 88 17.61 29.85 -0.06
CA THR A 88 18.32 30.63 -1.07
C THR A 88 17.58 30.57 -2.42
N GLY A 89 16.91 31.66 -2.80
CA GLY A 89 16.17 31.78 -4.06
C GLY A 89 14.64 31.86 -3.92
N ILE A 90 14.11 31.77 -2.69
CA ILE A 90 12.68 31.96 -2.42
C ILE A 90 12.48 33.28 -1.70
N GLU A 91 11.55 34.10 -2.17
CA GLU A 91 11.20 35.36 -1.50
C GLU A 91 10.63 35.07 -0.09
N HIS A 92 10.97 35.91 0.89
CA HIS A 92 10.60 35.70 2.30
C HIS A 92 9.08 35.57 2.51
N ARG A 93 8.26 36.23 1.68
CA ARG A 93 6.79 36.15 1.70
C ARG A 93 6.22 34.77 1.33
N HIS A 94 7.01 33.94 0.65
CA HIS A 94 6.61 32.59 0.21
C HIS A 94 7.10 31.49 1.17
N LEU A 95 7.89 31.85 2.19
CA LEU A 95 8.32 30.93 3.23
C LEU A 95 7.23 30.76 4.29
N PHE A 96 6.98 29.53 4.70
CA PHE A 96 6.05 29.25 5.79
C PHE A 96 6.63 29.78 7.10
N ARG A 97 5.88 30.71 7.71
CA ARG A 97 6.31 31.48 8.90
C ARG A 97 7.64 32.22 8.70
N GLY A 98 8.02 32.53 7.46
CA GLY A 98 9.28 33.20 7.16
C GLY A 98 10.53 32.33 7.21
N GLU A 99 10.44 31.05 7.63
CA GLU A 99 11.61 30.22 7.93
C GLU A 99 11.67 28.90 7.16
N THR A 100 10.51 28.36 6.79
CA THR A 100 10.43 26.98 6.28
C THR A 100 9.93 26.91 4.85
N VAL A 101 10.61 26.12 4.05
CA VAL A 101 10.21 25.79 2.68
C VAL A 101 9.22 24.64 2.74
N LEU A 102 8.04 24.80 2.13
CA LEU A 102 7.02 23.76 2.06
C LEU A 102 7.18 22.91 0.80
N ASP A 103 6.88 21.61 0.91
CA ASP A 103 6.72 20.72 -0.24
C ASP A 103 5.32 20.94 -0.83
N VAL A 104 5.18 21.91 -1.74
CA VAL A 104 3.92 22.18 -2.42
C VAL A 104 3.92 21.47 -3.76
N ARG A 105 2.98 20.56 -3.95
CA ARG A 105 2.78 19.81 -5.19
C ARG A 105 1.31 19.69 -5.52
N GLU A 106 1.02 19.42 -6.79
CA GLU A 106 -0.32 19.09 -7.22
C GLU A 106 -0.79 17.81 -6.50
N ALA A 107 -2.01 17.86 -5.97
CA ALA A 107 -2.62 16.72 -5.30
C ALA A 107 -3.19 15.76 -6.34
N GLU A 108 -3.00 14.46 -6.13
CA GLU A 108 -3.69 13.45 -6.92
C GLU A 108 -5.18 13.41 -6.58
N GLU A 109 -5.96 12.74 -7.44
CA GLU A 109 -7.37 12.51 -7.20
C GLU A 109 -7.62 11.81 -5.85
N PRO A 110 -8.66 12.19 -5.10
CA PRO A 110 -8.87 11.67 -3.74
C PRO A 110 -9.06 10.14 -3.69
N GLY A 111 -9.49 9.52 -4.79
CA GLY A 111 -9.64 8.08 -4.92
C GLY A 111 -8.32 7.32 -5.12
N THR A 112 -7.26 7.98 -5.59
CA THR A 112 -5.94 7.35 -5.77
C THR A 112 -5.04 7.51 -4.55
N VAL A 113 -5.36 8.46 -3.65
CA VAL A 113 -4.56 8.73 -2.45
C VAL A 113 -4.72 7.61 -1.42
N ARG A 114 -3.60 7.03 -1.00
CA ARG A 114 -3.55 6.03 0.07
C ARG A 114 -3.40 6.70 1.44
N TRP A 115 -4.53 7.09 2.02
CA TRP A 115 -4.59 7.86 3.28
C TRP A 115 -3.84 7.23 4.46
N GLN A 116 -3.80 5.90 4.53
CA GLN A 116 -3.11 5.16 5.60
C GLN A 116 -1.59 5.30 5.55
N ASP A 117 -1.04 5.61 4.37
CA ASP A 117 0.41 5.62 4.10
C ASP A 117 0.98 7.05 4.04
N LEU A 118 0.12 8.05 4.21
CA LEU A 118 0.44 9.46 4.07
C LEU A 118 1.42 9.95 5.15
N SER A 119 1.23 9.49 6.40
CA SER A 119 2.04 9.90 7.56
C SER A 119 3.32 9.08 7.76
N VAL A 120 3.58 8.10 6.88
CA VAL A 120 4.73 7.20 7.03
C VAL A 120 6.03 7.92 6.66
N SER A 121 7.05 7.76 7.50
CA SER A 121 8.37 8.34 7.27
C SER A 121 9.02 7.82 5.98
N THR A 122 9.69 8.71 5.24
CA THR A 122 10.36 8.39 3.97
C THR A 122 11.35 7.24 4.11
N TRP A 123 12.05 7.13 5.25
CA TRP A 123 12.98 6.04 5.50
C TRP A 123 12.28 4.68 5.59
N LYS A 124 11.12 4.62 6.27
CA LYS A 124 10.34 3.38 6.35
C LYS A 124 9.81 2.98 4.97
N LYS A 125 9.36 3.95 4.16
CA LYS A 125 8.96 3.74 2.75
C LYS A 125 10.09 3.11 1.94
N ILE A 126 11.27 3.74 1.95
CA ILE A 126 12.45 3.25 1.22
C ILE A 126 12.85 1.85 1.69
N ARG A 127 12.95 1.63 3.00
CA ARG A 127 13.31 0.32 3.56
C ARG A 127 12.37 -0.78 3.07
N GLN A 128 11.07 -0.51 3.04
CA GLN A 128 10.10 -1.52 2.63
C GLN A 128 10.17 -1.81 1.13
N ILE A 129 10.28 -0.77 0.30
CA ILE A 129 10.49 -0.92 -1.15
C ILE A 129 11.77 -1.71 -1.43
N LEU A 130 12.84 -1.46 -0.68
CA LEU A 130 14.09 -2.23 -0.81
C LEU A 130 13.90 -3.71 -0.45
N VAL A 131 13.22 -4.01 0.66
CA VAL A 131 12.95 -5.39 1.08
C VAL A 131 12.13 -6.14 0.04
N THR A 132 11.02 -5.56 -0.42
CA THR A 132 10.14 -6.20 -1.41
C THR A 132 10.83 -6.33 -2.77
N THR A 133 11.61 -5.35 -3.19
CA THR A 133 12.42 -5.42 -4.42
C THR A 133 13.50 -6.50 -4.29
N THR A 134 14.13 -6.65 -3.13
CA THR A 134 15.13 -7.71 -2.88
C THR A 134 14.49 -9.09 -2.97
N VAL A 135 13.30 -9.27 -2.39
CA VAL A 135 12.54 -10.53 -2.52
C VAL A 135 12.17 -10.80 -3.99
N ALA A 136 11.73 -9.78 -4.73
CA ALA A 136 11.42 -9.92 -6.15
C ALA A 136 12.65 -10.29 -6.99
N LEU A 137 13.82 -9.70 -6.72
CA LEU A 137 15.09 -10.05 -7.34
C LEU A 137 15.53 -11.48 -6.97
N GLY A 138 15.30 -11.91 -5.73
CA GLY A 138 15.54 -13.30 -5.30
C GLY A 138 14.69 -14.29 -6.08
N LEU A 139 13.39 -14.00 -6.28
CA LEU A 139 12.51 -14.83 -7.10
C LEU A 139 12.93 -14.87 -8.57
N LEU A 140 13.39 -13.73 -9.11
CA LEU A 140 13.95 -13.63 -10.45
C LEU A 140 15.23 -14.47 -10.59
N PHE A 141 16.11 -14.42 -9.60
CA PHE A 141 17.32 -15.24 -9.58
C PHE A 141 17.00 -16.74 -9.53
N LEU A 142 16.06 -17.15 -8.67
CA LEU A 142 15.59 -18.54 -8.59
C LEU A 142 14.93 -19.00 -9.90
N SER A 143 14.14 -18.14 -10.55
CA SER A 143 13.55 -18.47 -11.85
C SER A 143 14.61 -18.64 -12.93
N ALA A 144 15.62 -17.77 -12.96
CA ALA A 144 16.74 -17.88 -13.89
C ALA A 144 17.56 -19.16 -13.67
N LEU A 145 17.83 -19.53 -12.41
CA LEU A 145 18.48 -20.79 -12.07
C LEU A 145 17.65 -22.00 -12.51
N ALA A 146 16.35 -22.03 -12.22
CA ALA A 146 15.48 -23.13 -12.62
C ALA A 146 15.48 -23.33 -14.15
N VAL A 147 15.47 -22.23 -14.91
CA VAL A 147 15.54 -22.30 -16.37
C VAL A 147 16.92 -22.74 -16.85
N LYS A 148 18.00 -22.25 -16.22
CA LYS A 148 19.37 -22.67 -16.55
C LYS A 148 19.58 -24.16 -16.30
N GLU A 149 19.21 -24.68 -15.12
CA GLU A 149 19.29 -26.11 -14.82
C GLU A 149 18.45 -26.94 -15.80
N SER A 150 17.26 -26.47 -16.16
CA SER A 150 16.40 -27.11 -17.17
C SER A 150 17.03 -27.10 -18.58
N ARG A 151 17.92 -26.16 -18.86
CA ARG A 151 18.68 -26.08 -20.12
C ARG A 151 19.93 -26.97 -20.09
N ASP A 152 20.65 -27.01 -18.97
CA ASP A 152 21.89 -27.77 -18.82
C ASP A 152 21.60 -29.28 -18.75
N TYR A 153 20.54 -29.70 -18.05
CA TYR A 153 20.04 -31.09 -18.05
C TYR A 153 19.64 -31.59 -19.46
N ARG A 154 19.42 -30.65 -20.39
CA ARG A 154 18.98 -30.89 -21.76
C ARG A 154 20.12 -31.22 -22.72
N ILE A 155 21.38 -30.98 -22.36
CA ILE A 155 22.53 -31.29 -23.24
C ILE A 155 22.75 -32.81 -23.34
N ASP A 156 22.28 -33.59 -22.35
CA ASP A 156 22.47 -35.04 -22.28
C ASP A 156 21.31 -35.89 -22.86
N VAL A 157 20.12 -35.30 -23.06
CA VAL A 157 18.92 -36.03 -23.50
C VAL A 157 18.22 -35.25 -24.61
N GLY A 158 18.35 -35.72 -25.86
CA GLY A 158 17.95 -35.00 -27.06
C GLY A 158 16.52 -34.43 -27.08
N ASP A 159 16.41 -33.23 -27.66
CA ASP A 159 15.21 -32.56 -28.20
C ASP A 159 13.99 -32.32 -27.27
N VAL A 160 14.18 -31.48 -26.24
CA VAL A 160 13.06 -30.92 -25.45
C VAL A 160 13.11 -29.39 -25.42
N HIS A 161 13.08 -28.74 -26.58
CA HIS A 161 12.93 -27.27 -26.66
C HIS A 161 11.61 -26.78 -26.03
N LEU A 162 10.56 -27.61 -26.07
CA LEU A 162 9.22 -27.26 -25.56
C LEU A 162 9.19 -27.04 -24.04
N GLY A 163 9.91 -27.85 -23.26
CA GLY A 163 9.83 -27.83 -21.79
C GLY A 163 10.30 -26.52 -21.16
N VAL A 164 11.37 -25.93 -21.71
CA VAL A 164 11.92 -24.64 -21.24
C VAL A 164 10.96 -23.50 -21.54
N SER A 165 10.39 -23.46 -22.75
CA SER A 165 9.40 -22.44 -23.13
C SER A 165 8.13 -22.53 -22.27
N PHE A 166 7.67 -23.75 -21.97
CA PHE A 166 6.55 -23.95 -21.04
C PHE A 166 6.87 -23.48 -19.62
N LEU A 167 8.08 -23.79 -19.11
CA LEU A 167 8.52 -23.33 -17.80
C LEU A 167 8.54 -21.80 -17.71
N VAL A 168 9.12 -21.13 -18.72
CA VAL A 168 9.15 -19.66 -18.77
C VAL A 168 7.75 -19.07 -18.85
N ALA A 169 6.85 -19.65 -19.66
CA ALA A 169 5.46 -19.22 -19.75
C ALA A 169 4.73 -19.32 -18.40
N ILE A 170 4.90 -20.45 -17.69
CA ILE A 170 4.33 -20.66 -16.36
C ILE A 170 4.88 -19.64 -15.36
N LEU A 171 6.20 -19.43 -15.33
CA LEU A 171 6.85 -18.45 -14.44
C LEU A 171 6.34 -17.02 -14.70
N ASN A 172 6.19 -16.63 -15.97
CA ASN A 172 5.66 -15.32 -16.36
C ASN A 172 4.19 -15.11 -15.97
N GLN A 173 3.42 -16.18 -15.80
CA GLN A 173 2.03 -16.14 -15.35
C GLN A 173 1.92 -16.13 -13.81
N ILE A 174 2.78 -16.88 -13.12
CA ILE A 174 2.79 -16.98 -11.65
C ILE A 174 3.37 -15.71 -11.02
N PHE A 175 4.42 -15.13 -11.59
CA PHE A 175 5.11 -14.00 -10.96
C PHE A 175 4.20 -12.81 -10.63
N PRO A 176 3.30 -12.33 -11.52
CA PRO A 176 2.35 -11.28 -11.18
C PRO A 176 1.47 -11.61 -9.95
N MET A 177 1.07 -12.88 -9.79
CA MET A 177 0.25 -13.33 -8.64
C MET A 177 1.02 -13.22 -7.32
N VAL A 178 2.34 -13.36 -7.35
CA VAL A 178 3.22 -13.20 -6.18
C VAL A 178 3.63 -11.73 -5.99
N ALA A 179 3.90 -11.02 -7.08
CA ALA A 179 4.35 -9.63 -7.05
C ALA A 179 3.27 -8.66 -6.56
N LEU A 180 1.99 -8.96 -6.82
CA LEU A 180 0.85 -8.15 -6.38
C LEU A 180 0.76 -8.06 -4.84
N PRO A 181 0.63 -9.16 -4.07
CA PRO A 181 0.59 -9.10 -2.61
C PRO A 181 1.91 -8.57 -2.03
N LEU A 182 3.05 -8.87 -2.66
CA LEU A 182 4.35 -8.35 -2.24
C LEU A 182 4.41 -6.83 -2.33
N THR A 183 3.91 -6.25 -3.42
CA THR A 183 3.87 -4.79 -3.62
C THR A 183 2.76 -4.15 -2.77
N GLY A 184 1.68 -4.88 -2.46
CA GLY A 184 0.63 -4.43 -1.53
C GLY A 184 1.14 -4.17 -0.12
N LEU A 185 2.24 -4.81 0.29
CA LEU A 185 2.90 -4.51 1.56
C LEU A 185 3.59 -3.15 1.54
N GLU A 186 4.04 -2.64 0.39
CA GLU A 186 4.79 -1.40 0.29
C GLU A 186 3.95 -0.16 0.63
N TYR A 187 4.56 0.78 1.36
CA TYR A 187 4.00 2.11 1.57
C TYR A 187 4.18 3.00 0.34
N HIS A 188 3.06 3.41 -0.25
CA HIS A 188 3.00 4.36 -1.36
C HIS A 188 2.07 5.52 -1.02
N VAL A 189 2.35 6.71 -1.56
CA VAL A 189 1.45 7.87 -1.36
C VAL A 189 0.16 7.70 -2.17
N SER A 190 0.25 7.01 -3.30
CA SER A 190 -0.89 6.76 -4.19
C SER A 190 -0.89 5.37 -4.81
N GLU A 191 -2.06 4.99 -5.30
CA GLU A 191 -2.27 3.80 -6.12
C GLU A 191 -1.45 3.84 -7.41
N SER A 192 -1.32 5.02 -8.03
CA SER A 192 -0.49 5.22 -9.23
C SER A 192 0.97 4.81 -8.99
N HIS A 193 1.55 5.23 -7.86
CA HIS A 193 2.90 4.82 -7.48
C HIS A 193 3.01 3.32 -7.16
N THR A 194 1.98 2.76 -6.52
CA THR A 194 1.91 1.31 -6.25
C THR A 194 1.91 0.51 -7.56
N GLN A 195 1.09 0.92 -8.52
CA GLN A 195 0.97 0.29 -9.84
C GLN A 195 2.29 0.43 -10.63
N ALA A 196 2.93 1.59 -10.61
CA ALA A 196 4.23 1.78 -11.25
C ALA A 196 5.31 0.86 -10.65
N SER A 197 5.35 0.73 -9.32
CA SER A 197 6.25 -0.18 -8.62
C SER A 197 6.00 -1.65 -8.99
N LEU A 198 4.74 -2.06 -9.04
CA LEU A 198 4.34 -3.41 -9.46
C LEU A 198 4.73 -3.69 -10.92
N PHE A 199 4.40 -2.74 -11.81
CA PHE A 199 4.69 -2.84 -13.23
C PHE A 199 6.19 -2.98 -13.49
N PHE A 200 7.01 -2.17 -12.82
CA PHE A 200 8.47 -2.25 -12.94
C PHE A 200 9.00 -3.64 -12.56
N LYS A 201 8.54 -4.22 -11.45
CA LYS A 201 8.96 -5.57 -11.03
C LYS A 201 8.54 -6.64 -12.05
N ILE A 202 7.31 -6.59 -12.55
CA ILE A 202 6.81 -7.53 -13.57
C ILE A 202 7.59 -7.38 -14.88
N ALA A 203 7.82 -6.15 -15.32
CA ALA A 203 8.55 -5.86 -16.55
C ALA A 203 10.00 -6.35 -16.46
N LEU A 204 10.68 -6.08 -15.34
CA LEU A 204 12.03 -6.56 -15.09
C LEU A 204 12.10 -8.10 -15.11
N PHE A 205 11.18 -8.77 -14.41
CA PHE A 205 11.10 -10.24 -14.39
C PHE A 205 10.91 -10.83 -15.79
N ARG A 206 9.94 -10.29 -16.55
CA ARG A 206 9.65 -10.76 -17.91
C ARG A 206 10.83 -10.52 -18.84
N TRP A 207 11.47 -9.35 -18.74
CA TRP A 207 12.62 -9.00 -19.56
C TRP A 207 13.80 -9.95 -19.30
N VAL A 208 14.15 -10.21 -18.04
CA VAL A 208 15.23 -11.14 -17.73
C VAL A 208 14.91 -12.55 -18.19
N ASN A 209 13.74 -13.10 -17.82
CA ASN A 209 13.42 -14.49 -18.15
C ASN A 209 13.20 -14.74 -19.64
N THR A 210 12.76 -13.74 -20.40
CA THR A 210 12.42 -13.92 -21.83
C THR A 210 13.51 -13.45 -22.77
N ALA A 211 14.27 -12.39 -22.42
CA ALA A 211 15.26 -11.80 -23.31
C ALA A 211 16.71 -12.16 -22.97
N ILE A 212 17.00 -12.53 -21.72
CA ILE A 212 18.37 -12.87 -21.29
C ILE A 212 18.53 -14.38 -21.11
N VAL A 213 17.55 -15.03 -20.48
CA VAL A 213 17.66 -16.44 -20.07
C VAL A 213 17.29 -17.40 -21.20
N LEU A 214 16.33 -17.02 -22.04
CA LEU A 214 15.85 -17.81 -23.19
C LEU A 214 16.68 -17.51 -24.44
#